data_AF-A0A939V662-F1
#
_entry.id   AF-A0A939V662-F1
#
_cell.length_a   1.000
_cell.length_b   1.000
_cell.length_c   1.000
_cell.angle_alpha   90.00
_cell.angle_beta   90.00
_cell.angle_gamma   90.00
#
_symmetry.space_group_name_H-M   'P 1'
#
loop_
_entity.id
_entity.type
_entity.pdbx_description
1 polymer ?
#
loop_
_entity_poly.entity_id
_entity_poly.type
_entity_poly.pdbx_seq_one_letter_code
_entity_poly.pdbx_strand_id
1 'polypeptide(L)'
;MTKIFTIGFSGKKPEVFLEVMSAARISCVWDIRLWRTSTYVPYYNGDNLAAALGNRYEYHPEFAPSSDFLADYKDKKLAWAEFEQKYRELLNARNPLQSCDIDKLNRICLLCTEKTADMCHRRLAAEYIASQIPDIEIVHL
;
A
#
# COMPACT_ATOMS: atom_id res chain seq x y z
N MET A 1 2.23 -18.82 -9.73
CA MET A 1 1.60 -17.51 -9.73
C MET A 1 1.42 -16.97 -8.31
N THR A 2 2.29 -16.02 -7.99
CA THR A 2 2.25 -15.24 -6.75
C THR A 2 1.16 -14.19 -6.88
N LYS A 3 0.30 -14.03 -5.86
CA LYS A 3 -0.74 -12.98 -5.87
C LYS A 3 -0.39 -11.89 -4.87
N ILE A 4 -0.39 -10.64 -5.30
CA ILE A 4 -0.33 -9.50 -4.40
C ILE A 4 -1.66 -8.75 -4.45
N PHE A 5 -2.08 -8.26 -3.29
CA PHE A 5 -3.34 -7.56 -3.13
C PHE A 5 -3.10 -6.10 -2.81
N THR A 6 -4.08 -5.25 -3.06
CA THR A 6 -4.05 -3.86 -2.59
C THR A 6 -5.41 -3.51 -2.01
N ILE A 7 -5.45 -2.71 -0.95
CA ILE A 7 -6.71 -2.24 -0.37
C ILE A 7 -6.61 -0.80 0.11
N GLY A 8 -7.73 -0.10 -0.02
CA GLY A 8 -7.96 1.22 0.55
C GLY A 8 -9.01 1.17 1.63
N PHE A 9 -8.73 1.75 2.81
CA PHE A 9 -9.68 1.71 3.91
C PHE A 9 -10.73 2.83 3.92
N SER A 10 -10.59 3.89 3.11
CA SER A 10 -11.56 4.99 3.12
C SER A 10 -12.98 4.49 2.84
N GLY A 11 -13.89 4.81 3.76
CA GLY A 11 -15.29 4.37 3.73
C GLY A 11 -15.53 2.91 4.12
N LYS A 12 -14.50 2.15 4.51
CA LYS A 12 -14.63 0.79 5.03
C LYS A 12 -14.69 0.82 6.55
N LYS A 13 -15.62 0.05 7.11
CA LYS A 13 -15.65 -0.20 8.56
C LYS A 13 -14.59 -1.26 8.93
N PRO A 14 -14.09 -1.26 10.17
CA PRO A 14 -13.12 -2.25 10.65
C PRO A 14 -13.52 -3.70 10.37
N GLU A 15 -14.78 -4.05 10.59
CA GLU A 15 -15.30 -5.41 10.44
C GLU A 15 -15.23 -5.86 8.98
N VAL A 16 -15.67 -5.00 8.06
CA VAL A 16 -15.60 -5.24 6.61
C VAL A 16 -14.16 -5.38 6.15
N PHE A 17 -13.25 -4.56 6.69
CA PHE A 17 -11.83 -4.67 6.36
C PHE A 17 -11.26 -6.04 6.78
N LEU A 18 -11.54 -6.50 8.00
CA LEU A 18 -11.07 -7.80 8.48
C LEU A 18 -11.69 -8.96 7.70
N GLU A 19 -12.98 -8.88 7.36
CA GLU A 19 -13.67 -9.86 6.51
C GLU A 19 -13.01 -9.97 5.14
N VAL A 20 -12.68 -8.85 4.49
CA VAL A 20 -11.97 -8.82 3.21
C VAL A 20 -10.58 -9.46 3.34
N MET A 21 -9.82 -9.13 4.39
CA MET A 21 -8.50 -9.75 4.63
C MET A 21 -8.59 -11.27 4.81
N SER A 22 -9.63 -11.75 5.49
CA SER A 22 -9.87 -13.18 5.72
C SER A 22 -10.30 -13.90 4.43
N ALA A 23 -11.31 -13.36 3.73
CA ALA A 23 -11.86 -13.93 2.51
C ALA A 23 -10.80 -14.01 1.38
N ALA A 24 -9.99 -12.96 1.24
CA ALA A 24 -8.87 -12.94 0.31
C ALA A 24 -7.67 -13.77 0.79
N ARG A 25 -7.69 -14.31 2.02
CA ARG A 25 -6.60 -15.05 2.67
C ARG A 25 -5.27 -14.29 2.60
N ILE A 26 -5.28 -13.03 3.02
CA ILE A 26 -4.09 -12.18 3.06
C ILE A 26 -3.09 -12.76 4.08
N SER A 27 -1.83 -12.91 3.70
CA SER A 27 -0.78 -13.38 4.61
C SER A 27 -0.32 -12.24 5.52
N CYS A 28 0.10 -11.12 4.93
CA CYS A 28 0.58 -9.93 5.62
C CYS A 28 0.02 -8.65 5.00
N VAL A 29 -0.28 -7.65 5.82
CA VAL A 29 -0.65 -6.30 5.41
C VAL A 29 0.58 -5.42 5.45
N TRP A 30 0.96 -4.91 4.29
CA TRP A 30 2.04 -3.95 4.13
C TRP A 30 1.45 -2.56 4.14
N ASP A 31 1.67 -1.85 5.24
CA ASP A 31 1.31 -0.45 5.35
C ASP A 31 2.35 0.42 4.65
N ILE A 32 1.96 0.94 3.48
CA ILE A 32 2.83 1.76 2.63
C ILE A 32 2.51 3.26 2.76
N ARG A 33 1.74 3.65 3.79
CA ARG A 33 1.31 5.04 3.98
C ARG A 33 2.42 5.88 4.59
N LEU A 34 2.62 7.08 4.04
CA LEU A 34 3.50 8.08 4.64
C LEU A 34 2.99 8.52 6.04
N TRP A 35 1.67 8.75 6.15
CA TRP A 35 1.03 9.17 7.39
C TRP A 35 0.08 8.07 7.88
N ARG A 36 0.36 7.52 9.07
CA ARG A 36 -0.37 6.39 9.65
C ARG A 36 -1.23 6.75 10.86
N THR A 37 -1.47 8.03 11.11
CA THR A 37 -2.26 8.51 12.26
C THR A 37 -3.40 9.40 11.79
N SER A 38 -4.56 9.22 12.43
CA SER A 38 -5.77 9.99 12.18
C SER A 38 -6.64 10.00 13.44
N THR A 39 -7.24 11.14 13.73
CA THR A 39 -8.26 11.28 14.77
C THR A 39 -9.65 10.86 14.28
N TYR A 40 -9.88 10.86 12.95
CA TYR A 40 -11.18 10.56 12.35
C TYR A 40 -11.43 9.06 12.15
N VAL A 41 -10.36 8.30 11.94
CA VAL A 41 -10.41 6.86 11.67
C VAL A 41 -9.40 6.12 12.54
N PRO A 42 -9.52 6.22 13.88
CA PRO A 42 -8.49 5.78 14.82
C PRO A 42 -8.17 4.29 14.69
N TYR A 43 -9.13 3.44 14.32
CA TYR A 43 -8.89 2.01 14.08
C TYR A 43 -7.78 1.76 13.05
N TYR A 44 -7.71 2.58 12.00
CA TYR A 44 -6.71 2.47 10.94
C TYR A 44 -5.39 3.18 11.28
N ASN A 45 -5.19 3.60 12.53
CA ASN A 45 -3.87 4.05 12.97
C ASN A 45 -2.90 2.88 12.97
N GLY A 46 -1.64 3.13 12.62
CA GLY A 46 -0.62 2.09 12.49
C GLY A 46 -0.53 1.20 13.74
N ASP A 47 -0.54 1.79 14.94
CA ASP A 47 -0.45 1.04 16.19
C ASP A 47 -1.69 0.18 16.47
N ASN A 48 -2.88 0.68 16.11
CA ASN A 48 -4.13 -0.07 16.26
C ASN A 48 -4.22 -1.21 15.24
N LEU A 49 -3.74 -1.01 14.01
CA LEU A 49 -3.61 -2.07 13.02
C LEU A 49 -2.59 -3.13 13.45
N ALA A 50 -1.44 -2.71 13.99
CA ALA A 50 -0.46 -3.63 14.55
C ALA A 50 -1.04 -4.45 15.71
N ALA A 51 -1.80 -3.82 16.62
CA ALA A 51 -2.48 -4.53 17.70
C ALA A 51 -3.56 -5.51 17.19
N ALA A 52 -4.31 -5.14 16.15
CA ALA A 52 -5.39 -5.97 15.61
C ALA A 52 -4.89 -7.13 14.73
N LEU A 53 -3.81 -6.94 13.97
CA LEU A 53 -3.29 -7.90 13.00
C LEU A 53 -2.05 -8.68 13.50
N GLY A 54 -1.40 -8.20 14.56
CA GLY A 54 -0.23 -8.83 15.15
C GLY A 54 0.93 -8.94 14.16
N ASN A 55 1.48 -10.15 14.03
CA ASN A 55 2.59 -10.45 13.10
C ASN A 55 2.22 -10.36 11.61
N ARG A 56 0.95 -10.13 11.27
CA ARG A 56 0.47 -9.95 9.90
C ARG A 56 0.41 -8.48 9.48
N TYR A 57 1.03 -7.57 10.23
CA TYR A 57 1.13 -6.16 9.89
C TYR A 57 2.60 -5.74 9.88
N GLU A 58 3.01 -5.15 8.77
CA GLU A 58 4.36 -4.63 8.57
C GLU A 58 4.28 -3.20 8.03
N TYR A 59 5.15 -2.32 8.54
CA TYR A 59 5.25 -0.95 8.03
C TYR A 59 6.38 -0.85 7.03
N HIS A 60 6.06 -0.41 5.81
CA HIS A 60 6.96 -0.33 4.67
C HIS A 60 7.05 1.11 4.12
N PRO A 61 7.69 2.04 4.87
CA PRO A 61 7.87 3.46 4.47
C PRO A 61 8.62 3.65 3.16
N GLU A 62 9.46 2.68 2.78
CA GLU A 62 10.24 2.69 1.56
C GLU A 62 9.34 2.72 0.31
N PHE A 63 8.12 2.18 0.41
CA PHE A 63 7.08 2.31 -0.61
C PHE A 63 6.22 3.56 -0.46
N ALA A 64 6.34 4.36 0.60
CA ALA A 64 5.54 5.57 0.73
C ALA A 64 6.00 6.67 -0.26
N PRO A 65 5.09 7.46 -0.86
CA PRO A 65 5.49 8.65 -1.61
C PRO A 65 6.26 9.64 -0.73
N SER A 66 7.08 10.50 -1.34
CA SER A 66 7.75 11.58 -0.60
C SER A 66 6.73 12.61 -0.11
N SER A 67 7.02 13.25 1.02
CA SER A 67 6.18 14.31 1.60
C SER A 67 5.90 15.42 0.59
N ASP A 68 6.92 15.81 -0.16
CA ASP A 68 6.91 17.05 -0.94
C ASP A 68 5.90 16.94 -2.11
N PHE A 69 6.08 15.94 -2.96
CA PHE A 69 5.17 15.75 -4.10
C PHE A 69 3.81 15.17 -3.70
N LEU A 70 3.70 14.47 -2.56
CA LEU A 70 2.39 14.06 -2.04
C LEU A 70 1.58 15.28 -1.57
N ALA A 71 2.23 16.24 -0.89
CA ALA A 71 1.59 17.48 -0.48
C ALA A 71 1.15 18.29 -1.71
N ASP A 72 2.02 18.46 -2.71
CA ASP A 72 1.66 19.18 -3.94
C ASP A 72 0.51 18.53 -4.72
N TYR A 73 0.47 17.20 -4.76
CA TYR A 73 -0.65 16.48 -5.37
C TYR A 73 -1.96 16.71 -4.59
N LYS A 74 -1.92 16.65 -3.25
CA LYS A 74 -3.09 16.93 -2.40
C LYS A 74 -3.57 18.37 -2.52
N ASP A 75 -2.65 19.32 -2.66
CA ASP A 75 -2.92 20.75 -2.84
C ASP A 75 -3.32 21.10 -4.29
N LYS A 76 -3.41 20.10 -5.18
CA LYS A 76 -3.74 20.28 -6.62
C LYS A 76 -2.72 21.15 -7.38
N LYS A 77 -1.48 21.22 -6.88
CA LYS A 77 -0.34 21.88 -7.52
C LYS A 77 0.41 20.96 -8.49
N LEU A 78 0.19 19.65 -8.37
CA LEU A 78 0.82 18.60 -9.17
C LEU A 78 -0.27 17.77 -9.87
N ALA A 79 -0.15 17.55 -11.18
CA ALA A 79 -1.06 16.66 -11.89
C ALA A 79 -0.79 15.19 -11.55
N TRP A 80 -1.79 14.31 -11.74
CA TRP A 80 -1.62 12.87 -11.51
C TRP A 80 -0.47 12.27 -12.32
N ALA A 81 -0.34 12.65 -13.60
CA ALA A 81 0.73 12.14 -14.46
C ALA A 81 2.13 12.47 -13.92
N GLU A 82 2.31 13.68 -13.38
CA GLU A 82 3.57 14.10 -12.77
C GLU A 82 3.84 13.39 -11.44
N PHE A 83 2.79 13.20 -10.62
CA PHE A 83 2.87 12.39 -9.40
C PHE A 83 3.30 10.95 -9.72
N GLU A 84 2.68 10.33 -10.73
CA GLU A 84 2.97 8.97 -11.15
C GLU A 84 4.43 8.82 -11.59
N GLN A 85 4.93 9.75 -12.42
CA GLN A 85 6.33 9.76 -12.84
C GLN A 85 7.28 9.86 -11.64
N LYS A 86 7.10 10.89 -10.79
CA LYS A 86 7.95 11.13 -9.61
C LYS A 86 7.97 9.94 -8.66
N TYR A 87 6.82 9.30 -8.46
CA TYR A 87 6.73 8.15 -7.57
C TYR A 87 7.42 6.91 -8.13
N ARG A 88 7.32 6.64 -9.45
CA ARG A 88 8.06 5.54 -10.09
C ARG A 88 9.57 5.78 -10.02
N GLU A 89 10.04 7.00 -10.29
CA GLU A 89 11.45 7.38 -10.12
C GLU A 89 11.92 7.16 -8.68
N LEU A 90 11.10 7.53 -7.69
CA LEU A 90 11.39 7.31 -6.28
C LEU A 90 11.54 5.82 -5.94
N LEU A 91 10.63 4.96 -6.40
CA LEU A 91 10.70 3.51 -6.16
C LEU A 91 11.95 2.90 -6.80
N ASN A 92 12.27 3.31 -8.04
CA ASN A 92 13.49 2.87 -8.71
C ASN A 92 14.75 3.30 -7.95
N ALA A 93 14.80 4.53 -7.44
CA ALA A 93 15.94 5.05 -6.68
C ALA A 93 16.09 4.38 -5.31
N ARG A 94 14.98 4.09 -4.63
CA ARG A 94 14.99 3.43 -3.32
C ARG A 94 15.25 1.93 -3.42
N ASN A 95 14.86 1.30 -4.52
CA ASN A 95 14.88 -0.15 -4.72
C ASN A 95 14.35 -0.93 -3.50
N PRO A 96 13.10 -0.69 -3.09
CA PRO A 96 12.57 -1.17 -1.80
C PRO A 96 12.51 -2.70 -1.68
N LEU A 97 12.62 -3.43 -2.80
CA LEU A 97 12.65 -4.89 -2.83
C LEU A 97 14.05 -5.50 -2.65
N GLN A 98 15.12 -4.68 -2.58
CA GLN A 98 16.50 -5.20 -2.58
C GLN A 98 16.77 -6.23 -1.48
N SER A 99 16.19 -6.05 -0.30
CA SER A 99 16.33 -6.94 0.86
C SER A 99 15.07 -7.78 1.13
N CYS A 100 14.11 -7.76 0.21
CA CYS A 100 12.85 -8.46 0.40
C CYS A 100 13.00 -9.95 0.03
N ASP A 101 12.52 -10.81 0.92
CA ASP A 101 12.36 -12.22 0.65
C ASP A 101 11.14 -12.42 -0.28
N ILE A 102 11.40 -12.73 -1.55
CA ILE A 102 10.38 -12.85 -2.60
C ILE A 102 9.32 -13.90 -2.23
N ASP A 103 9.70 -14.95 -1.50
CA ASP A 103 8.78 -16.01 -1.10
C ASP A 103 7.69 -15.50 -0.14
N LYS A 104 7.95 -14.39 0.57
CA LYS A 104 6.98 -13.75 1.48
C LYS A 104 5.99 -12.84 0.77
N LEU A 105 6.21 -12.51 -0.50
CA LEU A 105 5.32 -11.62 -1.25
C LEU A 105 3.99 -12.28 -1.59
N ASN A 106 3.89 -13.60 -1.53
CA ASN A 106 2.64 -14.26 -1.83
C ASN A 106 1.57 -13.91 -0.78
N ARG A 107 0.47 -13.36 -1.28
CA ARG A 107 -0.72 -12.92 -0.54
C ARG A 107 -0.51 -11.73 0.37
N ILE A 108 0.52 -10.92 0.15
CA ILE A 108 0.61 -9.61 0.82
C ILE A 108 -0.53 -8.69 0.37
N CYS A 109 -0.91 -7.73 1.21
CA CYS A 109 -1.85 -6.67 0.86
C CYS A 109 -1.25 -5.29 1.10
N LEU A 110 -1.04 -4.52 0.04
CA LEU A 110 -0.61 -3.12 0.13
C LEU A 110 -1.76 -2.24 0.60
N LEU A 111 -1.61 -1.65 1.79
CA LEU A 111 -2.61 -0.81 2.43
C LEU A 111 -2.36 0.68 2.15
N CYS A 112 -3.41 1.39 1.72
CA CYS A 112 -3.42 2.85 1.74
C CYS A 112 -4.77 3.43 2.21
N THR A 113 -4.91 4.75 2.10
CA THR A 113 -6.12 5.48 2.51
C THR A 113 -7.19 5.53 1.42
N GLU A 114 -6.83 5.84 0.18
CA GLU A 114 -7.78 6.17 -0.90
C GLU A 114 -8.77 5.04 -1.21
N LYS A 115 -10.01 5.35 -1.57
CA LYS A 115 -11.04 4.31 -1.82
C LYS A 115 -10.66 3.41 -3.01
N THR A 116 -10.33 4.00 -4.16
CA THR A 116 -10.03 3.28 -5.41
C THR A 116 -8.53 3.25 -5.68
N ALA A 117 -8.10 2.34 -6.57
CA ALA A 117 -6.70 2.16 -6.94
C ALA A 117 -6.27 3.06 -8.12
N ASP A 118 -7.21 3.59 -8.91
CA ASP A 118 -6.97 4.24 -10.20
C ASP A 118 -5.91 5.35 -10.15
N MET A 119 -6.08 6.28 -9.21
CA MET A 119 -5.17 7.39 -8.94
C MET A 119 -4.62 7.28 -7.52
N CYS A 120 -3.97 6.14 -7.24
CA CYS A 120 -3.38 5.86 -5.94
C CYS A 120 -1.97 5.28 -6.04
N HIS A 121 -1.10 5.68 -5.12
CA HIS A 121 0.27 5.14 -5.02
C HIS A 121 0.31 3.63 -4.79
N ARG A 122 -0.71 3.02 -4.14
CA ARG A 122 -0.75 1.55 -3.95
C ARG A 122 -0.78 0.77 -5.26
N ARG A 123 -1.42 1.32 -6.30
CA ARG A 123 -1.42 0.72 -7.65
C ARG A 123 0.00 0.73 -8.20
N LEU A 124 0.64 1.89 -8.16
CA LEU A 124 2.00 2.10 -8.67
C LEU A 124 3.03 1.25 -7.91
N ALA A 125 2.87 1.08 -6.60
CA ALA A 125 3.70 0.18 -5.78
C ALA A 125 3.52 -1.28 -6.19
N ALA A 126 2.28 -1.75 -6.38
CA ALA A 126 2.00 -3.11 -6.82
C ALA A 126 2.58 -3.38 -8.23
N GLU A 127 2.42 -2.44 -9.15
CA GLU A 127 2.99 -2.52 -10.50
C GLU A 127 4.53 -2.53 -10.46
N TYR A 128 5.14 -1.75 -9.57
CA TYR A 128 6.59 -1.80 -9.36
C TYR A 128 7.02 -3.21 -8.93
N ILE A 129 6.37 -3.80 -7.92
CA ILE A 129 6.68 -5.16 -7.46
C ILE A 129 6.55 -6.17 -8.62
N ALA A 130 5.44 -6.11 -9.37
CA ALA A 130 5.20 -7.00 -10.50
C ALA A 130 6.18 -6.81 -11.67
N SER A 131 6.81 -5.63 -11.80
CA SER A 131 7.84 -5.39 -12.81
C SER A 131 9.21 -5.98 -12.46
N GLN A 132 9.46 -6.22 -11.16
CA GLN A 132 10.75 -6.76 -10.68
C GLN A 132 10.74 -8.29 -10.57
N ILE A 133 9.57 -8.91 -10.49
CA ILE A 133 9.42 -10.34 -10.20
C ILE A 133 8.46 -10.96 -11.23
N PRO A 134 8.87 -12.06 -11.89
CA PRO A 134 8.02 -12.73 -12.87
C PRO A 134 6.78 -13.38 -12.21
N ASP A 135 5.70 -13.52 -12.98
CA ASP A 135 4.50 -14.29 -12.62
C ASP A 135 3.75 -13.78 -11.35
N ILE A 136 3.67 -12.45 -11.20
CA ILE A 136 2.83 -11.76 -10.20
C ILE A 136 1.48 -11.36 -10.78
N GLU A 137 0.41 -11.74 -10.10
CA GLU A 137 -0.95 -11.24 -10.32
C GLU A 137 -1.30 -10.16 -9.29
N ILE A 138 -1.78 -9.01 -9.77
CA ILE A 138 -2.22 -7.90 -8.91
C ILE A 138 -3.74 -7.95 -8.77
N VAL A 139 -4.24 -7.90 -7.53
CA VAL A 139 -5.68 -7.89 -7.22
C VAL A 139 -6.03 -6.67 -6.37
N HIS A 140 -6.90 -5.79 -6.88
CA HIS A 140 -7.40 -4.64 -6.14
C HIS A 140 -8.70 -4.99 -5.40
N LEU A 141 -8.72 -4.77 -4.07
CA LEU A 141 -9.83 -5.07 -3.15
C LEU A 141 -10.62 -3.80 -2.75
#